data_AF-A0A9W6PBC3-F1
#
_entry.id   AF-A0A9W6PBC3-F1
#
_cell.length_a   1.000
_cell.length_b   1.000
_cell.length_c   1.000
_cell.angle_alpha   90.00
_cell.angle_beta   90.00
_cell.angle_gamma   90.00
#
_symmetry.space_group_name_H-M   'P 1'
#
loop_
_entity.id
_entity.type
_entity.pdbx_description
1 polymer ?
#
loop_
_entity_poly.entity_id
_entity_poly.type
_entity_poly.pdbx_seq_one_letter_code
_entity_poly.pdbx_strand_id
1 'polypeptide(L)' 'MYGLIWHILPGPGPVKALIFLGLVAGVAALLWYVVFPWADPYLPFNDVTVDGGAGAPAPDGPPDQ' A
#
# COMPACT_ATOMS: atom_id res chain seq x y z
N MET A 1 32.55 -34.41 -11.59
CA MET A 1 31.39 -35.25 -11.20
C MET A 1 30.67 -34.67 -9.99
N TYR A 2 29.99 -33.52 -10.17
CA TYR A 2 28.97 -32.99 -9.25
C TYR A 2 27.68 -32.60 -10.01
N GLY A 3 27.62 -32.93 -11.31
CA GLY A 3 26.57 -32.48 -12.21
C GLY A 3 25.21 -33.16 -11.99
N LEU A 4 25.18 -34.37 -11.40
CA LEU A 4 23.94 -35.11 -11.19
C LEU A 4 23.16 -34.65 -9.94
N ILE A 5 23.86 -34.15 -8.91
CA ILE A 5 23.25 -33.59 -7.69
C ILE A 5 22.59 -32.23 -7.94
N TRP A 6 23.06 -31.49 -8.95
CA TRP A 6 22.45 -30.22 -9.37
C TRP A 6 21.26 -30.38 -10.32
N HIS A 7 20.94 -31.60 -10.78
CA HIS A 7 19.96 -31.83 -11.84
C HIS A 7 18.68 -32.55 -11.38
N ILE A 8 18.62 -32.98 -10.12
CA ILE A 8 17.45 -33.66 -9.51
C ILE A 8 16.51 -32.68 -8.79
N LEU A 9 16.92 -31.43 -8.60
CA LEU A 9 16.02 -30.37 -8.09
C LEU A 9 15.35 -29.66 -9.27
N PRO A 10 13.99 -29.64 -9.36
CA PRO A 10 13.30 -28.96 -10.45
C PRO A 10 13.53 -27.44 -10.34
N GLY A 11 14.37 -26.93 -11.24
CA GLY A 11 14.75 -25.52 -11.38
C GLY A 11 16.11 -25.17 -10.75
N PRO A 12 17.03 -24.49 -11.46
CA PRO A 12 18.27 -23.97 -10.87
C PRO A 12 17.94 -23.10 -9.64
N GLY A 13 18.78 -23.10 -8.61
CA GLY A 13 18.65 -22.22 -7.44
C GLY A 13 18.15 -20.79 -7.74
N PRO A 14 18.65 -20.09 -8.77
CA PRO A 14 18.13 -18.78 -9.18
C PRO A 14 16.70 -18.79 -9.74
N VAL A 15 16.23 -19.86 -10.39
CA VAL A 15 14.83 -19.98 -10.86
C VAL A 15 13.86 -20.11 -9.69
N LYS A 16 14.24 -20.88 -8.65
CA LYS A 16 13.45 -20.99 -7.43
C LYS A 16 13.37 -19.65 -6.68
N ALA A 17 14.49 -18.92 -6.64
CA ALA A 17 14.55 -17.56 -6.12
C ALA A 17 13.70 -16.59 -6.95
N LEU A 18 13.72 -16.70 -8.28
CA LEU A 18 12.89 -15.90 -9.19
C LEU A 18 11.39 -16.17 -9.01
N ILE A 19 10.99 -17.43 -8.82
CA ILE A 19 9.59 -17.78 -8.55
C ILE A 19 9.16 -17.19 -7.20
N PHE A 20 9.98 -17.32 -6.16
CA PHE A 20 9.68 -16.74 -4.85
C PHE A 20 9.60 -15.21 -4.90
N LEU A 21 10.56 -14.58 -5.58
CA LEU A 21 10.59 -13.14 -5.77
C LEU A 21 9.38 -12.67 -6.58
N GLY A 22 9.00 -13.40 -7.63
CA GLY A 22 7.81 -13.14 -8.42
C GLY A 22 6.52 -13.31 -7.60
N LEU A 23 6.46 -14.30 -6.71
CA LEU A 23 5.32 -14.50 -5.82
C LEU A 23 5.18 -13.36 -4.82
N VAL A 24 6.28 -12.95 -4.19
CA VAL A 24 6.33 -11.80 -3.27
C VAL A 24 5.97 -10.50 -3.99
N ALA A 25 6.55 -10.27 -5.17
CA ALA A 25 6.23 -9.10 -5.99
C ALA A 25 4.76 -9.11 -6.43
N GLY A 26 4.22 -10.27 -6.79
CA GLY A 26 2.81 -10.44 -7.13
C GLY A 26 1.87 -10.12 -5.97
N VAL A 27 2.20 -10.59 -4.76
CA VAL A 27 1.44 -10.26 -3.54
C VAL A 27 1.56 -8.77 -3.22
N ALA A 28 2.76 -8.18 -3.28
CA ALA A 28 2.95 -6.75 -3.05
C ALA A 28 2.17 -5.89 -4.06
N ALA A 29 2.17 -6.28 -5.33
CA ALA A 29 1.38 -5.62 -6.37
C ALA A 29 -0.12 -5.77 -6.12
N LEU A 30 -0.59 -6.95 -5.70
CA LEU A 30 -1.99 -7.16 -5.34
C LEU A 30 -2.41 -6.27 -4.16
N LEU A 31 -1.57 -6.18 -3.12
CA LEU A 31 -1.81 -5.28 -2.00
C LEU A 31 -1.89 -3.82 -2.45
N TRP A 32 -0.99 -3.41 -3.35
CA TRP A 32 -0.93 -2.03 -3.83
C TRP A 32 -2.09 -1.65 -4.76
N TYR A 33 -2.42 -2.49 -5.73
CA TYR A 33 -3.41 -2.17 -6.78
C TYR A 33 -4.83 -2.62 -6.46
N VAL A 34 -5.03 -3.53 -5.50
CA VAL A 34 -6.37 -4.07 -5.17
C VAL A 34 -6.73 -3.78 -3.72
N VAL A 35 -5.86 -4.13 -2.77
CA VAL A 35 -6.16 -3.96 -1.34
C VAL A 35 -6.15 -2.49 -0.97
N PHE A 36 -5.20 -1.69 -1.46
CA PHE A 36 -5.14 -0.27 -1.14
C PHE A 36 -6.38 0.50 -1.65
N PRO A 37 -6.83 0.37 -2.92
CA PRO A 37 -8.07 1.02 -3.35
C PRO A 37 -9.32 0.57 -2.58
N TRP A 38 -9.35 -0.68 -2.11
CA TRP A 38 -10.43 -1.16 -1.25
C TRP A 38 -10.31 -0.62 0.19
N ALA A 39 -9.10 -0.49 0.72
CA ALA A 39 -8.81 -0.04 2.08
C ALA A 39 -8.84 1.50 2.23
N ASP A 40 -8.53 2.24 1.16
CA ASP A 40 -8.53 3.69 1.05
C ASP A 40 -9.76 4.35 1.72
N PRO A 41 -11.02 3.95 1.42
CA PRO A 41 -12.20 4.53 2.08
C PRO A 41 -12.32 4.22 3.57
N TYR A 42 -11.61 3.22 4.10
CA TYR A 42 -11.62 2.86 5.52
C TYR A 42 -10.46 3.47 6.30
N LEU A 43 -9.52 4.14 5.62
CA LEU A 43 -8.40 4.79 6.30
C LEU A 43 -8.88 6.09 6.95
N PRO A 44 -8.78 6.22 8.29
CA PRO A 44 -9.23 7.42 9.02
C PRO A 44 -8.40 8.68 8.69
N PHE A 45 -7.39 8.55 7.83
CA PHE A 45 -6.58 9.65 7.29
C PHE A 45 -7.25 10.37 6.11
N ASN A 46 -8.19 9.72 5.41
CA ASN A 46 -8.90 10.33 4.28
C ASN A 46 -10.03 11.27 4.72
N ASP A 47 -10.53 11.12 5.96
CA ASP A 47 -11.57 11.99 6.54
C ASP A 47 -11.01 13.29 7.19
N VAL A 48 -9.69 13.45 7.38
CA VAL A 48 -9.12 14.53 8.21
C VAL A 48 -8.58 15.75 7.45
N THR A 49 -8.91 15.94 6.17
CA THR A 49 -8.39 17.11 5.40
C THR A 49 -9.42 18.08 4.84
N VAL A 50 -10.73 17.97 5.12
CA VAL A 50 -11.74 18.88 4.51
C VAL A 50 -12.63 19.68 5.50
N ASP A 51 -12.53 19.52 6.82
CA ASP A 51 -13.39 20.26 7.78
C ASP A 51 -12.66 21.19 8.78
N GLY A 52 -11.51 21.78 8.40
CA GLY A 52 -10.72 22.61 9.31
C GLY A 52 -10.41 24.05 8.88
N GLY A 53 -10.89 24.50 7.71
CA GLY A 53 -10.47 25.79 7.12
C GLY A 53 -11.57 26.82 6.87
N ALA A 54 -12.85 26.45 6.96
CA ALA A 54 -13.95 27.35 6.60
C ALA A 54 -15.13 27.17 7.55
N GLY A 55 -15.18 27.94 8.63
CA GLY A 55 -16.37 27.95 9.48
C GLY A 55 -16.18 28.34 10.95
N ALA A 56 -15.21 29.18 11.30
CA ALA A 56 -15.42 30.04 12.46
C ALA A 56 -16.13 31.29 11.94
N PRO A 57 -17.46 31.47 12.13
CA PRO A 57 -18.02 32.80 12.00
C PRO A 57 -17.26 33.67 13.00
N ALA A 58 -16.67 34.76 12.51
CA ALA A 58 -16.36 35.89 13.35
C ALA A 58 -17.64 36.73 13.45
N PRO A 59 -18.33 36.77 14.60
CA PRO A 59 -19.30 37.81 14.86
C PRO A 59 -18.87 38.68 16.04
N ASP A 60 -17.58 38.99 16.18
CA ASP A 60 -17.14 39.93 17.22
C ASP A 60 -16.54 41.19 16.56
N GLY A 61 -17.30 41.75 15.62
CA GLY A 61 -17.25 43.18 15.32
C GLY A 61 -18.10 43.95 16.35
N PRO A 62 -17.72 45.20 16.68
CA PRO A 62 -18.10 45.87 17.93
C PRO A 62 -19.60 46.20 17.99
N PRO A 63 -20.26 46.02 19.15
CA PRO A 63 -21.49 46.73 19.42
C PRO A 63 -21.13 48.18 19.78
N ASP A 64 -21.28 49.08 18.82
CA ASP A 64 -21.59 50.47 19.11
C ASP A 64 -22.96 50.49 19.81
N GLN A 65 -22.99 50.64 21.15
CA GLN A 65 -23.99 51.33 22.01
C GLN A 65 -23.52 51.36 23.47
#